data_AF-A0A1G7K318-F1
#
_entry.id   AF-A0A1G7K318-F1
#
_cell.length_a   1.000
_cell.length_b   1.000
_cell.length_c   1.000
_cell.angle_alpha   90.00
_cell.angle_beta   90.00
_cell.angle_gamma   90.00
#
_symmetry.space_group_name_H-M   'P 1'
#
loop_
_entity.id
_entity.type
_entity.pdbx_description
1 polymer ?
#
loop_
_entity_poly.entity_id
_entity_poly.type
_entity_poly.pdbx_seq_one_letter_code
_entity_poly.pdbx_strand_id
1 'polypeptide(L)' 'MDKDIRKLTKEEKEAIFCKAVQEEIKKHHAAGRPTTHADKRGIYRLYPDGHKEYLDDRLDR' A
#
# COMPACT_ATOMS: atom_id res chain seq x y z
N MET A 1 16.47 -10.80 17.61
CA MET A 1 16.86 -11.97 16.79
C MET A 1 16.24 -11.78 15.43
N ASP A 2 17.03 -11.27 14.48
CA ASP A 2 16.60 -11.18 13.09
C ASP A 2 16.52 -12.60 12.53
N LYS A 3 15.29 -13.11 12.39
CA LYS A 3 15.05 -14.33 11.63
C LYS A 3 15.45 -14.03 10.18
N ASP A 4 16.31 -14.87 9.60
CA ASP A 4 16.63 -14.80 8.17
C ASP A 4 15.32 -14.86 7.36
N ILE A 5 15.03 -13.77 6.63
CA ILE A 5 13.78 -13.62 5.85
C ILE A 5 13.60 -14.75 4.82
N ARG A 6 14.69 -15.42 4.43
CA ARG A 6 14.65 -16.57 3.51
C ARG A 6 14.01 -17.80 4.17
N LYS A 7 14.10 -17.91 5.49
CA LYS A 7 13.63 -19.05 6.29
C LYS A 7 12.22 -18.90 6.85
N LEU A 8 11.62 -17.71 6.72
CA LEU A 8 10.26 -17.46 7.15
C LEU A 8 9.23 -18.15 6.24
N THR A 9 8.07 -18.48 6.79
CA THR A 9 6.93 -18.90 5.98
C THR A 9 6.40 -17.73 5.14
N LYS A 10 5.52 -18.01 4.19
CA LYS A 10 4.87 -16.97 3.39
C LYS A 10 4.10 -16.00 4.29
N GLU A 11 3.33 -16.54 5.24
CA GLU A 11 2.49 -15.78 6.17
C GLU A 11 3.34 -14.88 7.07
N GLU A 12 4.46 -15.37 7.58
CA GLU A 12 5.39 -14.58 8.39
C GLU A 12 5.99 -13.42 7.58
N LYS A 13 6.35 -13.66 6.31
CA LYS A 13 6.84 -12.59 5.42
C LYS A 13 5.76 -11.57 5.13
N GLU A 14 4.56 -12.03 4.79
CA GLU A 14 3.41 -11.15 4.54
C GLU A 14 3.09 -10.29 5.75
N ALA A 15 3.13 -10.83 6.97
CA ALA A 15 2.91 -10.06 8.19
C ALA A 15 3.94 -8.93 8.37
N ILE A 16 5.22 -9.21 8.10
CA ILE A 16 6.30 -8.22 8.17
C ILE A 16 6.08 -7.12 7.13
N PHE A 17 5.82 -7.48 5.87
CA PHE A 17 5.62 -6.52 4.80
C PHE A 17 4.34 -5.70 5.00
N CYS A 18 3.23 -6.32 5.39
CA CYS A 18 1.98 -5.63 5.69
C CYS A 18 2.16 -4.58 6.78
N LYS A 19 2.90 -4.90 7.85
CA LYS A 19 3.18 -3.94 8.92
C LYS A 19 4.00 -2.75 8.40
N ALA A 20 5.07 -3.02 7.65
CA ALA A 20 5.92 -1.96 7.08
C ALA A 20 5.13 -1.05 6.11
N VAL A 21 4.29 -1.63 5.26
CA VAL A 21 3.43 -0.88 4.33
C VAL A 21 2.42 -0.02 5.09
N GLN A 22 1.78 -0.54 6.14
CA GLN A 22 0.85 0.24 6.97
C GLN A 22 1.52 1.43 7.65
N GLU A 23 2.74 1.25 8.17
CA GLU A 23 3.52 2.34 8.77
C GLU A 23 3.87 3.41 7.73
N GLU A 24 4.23 3.01 6.52
CA GLU A 24 4.60 3.97 5.48
C GLU A 24 3.38 4.72 4.92
N ILE A 25 2.25 4.05 4.74
CA ILE A 25 0.98 4.71 4.39
C ILE A 25 0.63 5.79 5.41
N LYS A 26 0.76 5.49 6.71
CA LYS A 26 0.51 6.47 7.78
C LYS A 26 1.44 7.69 7.68
N LYS A 27 2.73 7.49 7.39
CA LYS A 27 3.68 8.60 7.21
C LYS A 27 3.33 9.47 6.00
N HIS A 28 2.98 8.85 4.87
CA HIS A 28 2.53 9.57 3.69
C HIS A 28 1.27 10.38 3.96
N HIS A 29 0.28 9.77 4.63
CA HIS A 29 -0.96 10.44 4.99
C HIS A 29 -0.76 11.58 5.98
N ALA A 30 0.09 11.39 7.00
CA ALA A 30 0.48 12.45 7.93
C ALA A 30 1.19 13.63 7.25
N ALA A 31 1.89 13.37 6.14
CA ALA A 31 2.50 14.39 5.29
C ALA A 31 1.55 15.00 4.24
N GLY A 32 0.25 14.66 4.28
CA GLY A 32 -0.76 15.17 3.33
C GLY A 32 -0.68 14.54 1.93
N ARG A 33 0.04 13.43 1.76
CA ARG A 33 0.28 12.81 0.45
C ARG A 33 -0.65 11.61 0.23
N PRO A 34 -1.23 11.43 -0.98
CA PRO A 34 -1.94 10.21 -1.32
C PRO A 34 -0.99 9.02 -1.48
N THR A 35 -1.54 7.81 -1.44
CA THR A 35 -0.85 6.54 -1.67
C THR A 35 -1.57 5.75 -2.75
N THR A 36 -0.84 4.97 -3.56
CA THR A 36 -1.43 4.20 -4.67
C THR A 36 -1.73 2.77 -4.24
N HIS A 37 -2.93 2.30 -4.57
CA HIS A 37 -3.46 0.97 -4.22
C HIS A 37 -4.16 0.36 -5.43
N ALA A 38 -4.50 -0.91 -5.35
CA ALA A 38 -5.34 -1.58 -6.35
C ALA A 38 -6.38 -2.48 -5.67
N ASP A 39 -7.56 -2.57 -6.27
CA ASP A 39 -8.59 -3.53 -5.89
C ASP A 39 -9.28 -4.12 -7.14
N LYS A 40 -10.40 -4.83 -6.98
CA LYS A 40 -11.15 -5.45 -8.08
C LYS A 40 -11.64 -4.46 -9.15
N ARG A 41 -11.74 -3.17 -8.84
CA ARG A 41 -12.17 -2.10 -9.75
C ARG A 41 -11.01 -1.44 -10.48
N GLY A 42 -9.76 -1.71 -10.09
CA GLY A 42 -8.56 -1.16 -10.70
C GLY A 42 -7.63 -0.45 -9.70
N ILE A 43 -6.72 0.36 -10.24
CA ILE A 43 -5.74 1.15 -9.47
C ILE A 43 -6.41 2.44 -8.97
N TYR A 44 -6.09 2.87 -7.76
CA TYR A 44 -6.61 4.11 -7.18
C TYR A 44 -5.59 4.80 -6.26
N ARG A 45 -5.77 6.11 -6.08
CA ARG A 45 -5.12 6.91 -5.04
C ARG A 45 -6.01 6.96 -3.80
N LEU A 46 -5.47 6.59 -2.65
CA LEU A 46 -6.08 6.77 -1.33
C LEU A 46 -5.47 8.01 -0.67
N TYR A 47 -6.32 9.01 -0.46
CA TYR A 47 -5.97 10.28 0.16
C TYR A 47 -6.05 10.20 1.70
N PRO A 48 -5.41 11.14 2.42
CA PRO A 48 -5.37 11.14 3.90
C PRO A 48 -6.75 11.27 4.56
N ASP A 49 -7.72 11.86 3.88
CA ASP A 49 -9.12 12.02 4.32
C ASP A 49 -9.98 10.77 4.08
N GLY A 50 -9.40 9.71 3.49
CA GLY A 50 -10.08 8.47 3.13
C GLY A 50 -10.73 8.50 1.75
N HIS A 51 -10.66 9.60 1.00
CA HIS A 51 -11.13 9.66 -0.38
C HIS A 51 -10.33 8.70 -1.27
N LYS A 52 -11.03 8.03 -2.20
CA LYS A 52 -10.45 7.14 -3.20
C LYS A 52 -10.73 7.66 -4.60
N GLU A 53 -9.66 7.86 -5.37
CA GLU A 53 -9.73 8.28 -6.77
C GLU A 53 -9.16 7.17 -7.66
N TYR A 54 -10.03 6.48 -8.40
CA TYR A 54 -9.59 5.45 -9.34
C TYR A 54 -8.89 6.11 -10.53
N LEU A 55 -7.70 5.61 -10.84
CA LEU A 55 -6.96 6.00 -12.02
C LEU A 55 -7.61 5.26 -13.20
N ASP A 56 -8.36 5.99 -14.01
CA ASP A 56 -8.97 5.46 -15.23
C ASP A 56 -7.87 5.15 -16.24
N ASP A 57 -7.89 3.96 -16.84
CA ASP A 57 -6.99 3.54 -17.94
C ASP A 57 -7.22 4.33 -19.25
N ARG A 58 -7.98 5.43 -19.20
CA ARG A 58 -8.32 6.30 -20.34
C ARG A 58 -7.44 7.55 -20.48
N LEU A 59 -6.32 7.63 -19.76
CA LEU A 59 -5.28 8.62 -20.06
C LEU A 59 -4.45 8.11 -21.26
N ASP A 60 -4.65 8.73 -22.43
CA ASP A 60 -4.00 8.52 -23.75
C ASP A 60 -4.50 7.36 -24.64
N ARG A 61 -5.69 7.53 -25.25
CA ARG A 61 -5.94 7.08 -26.63
C ARG A 61 -6.68 8.13 -27.45
#